data_AF-A0A954FLR2-F1
#
_entry.id   AF-A0A954FLR2-F1
#
_cell.length_a   1.000
_cell.length_b   1.000
_cell.length_c   1.000
_cell.angle_alpha   90.00
_cell.angle_beta   90.00
_cell.angle_gamma   90.00
#
_symmetry.space_group_name_H-M   'P 1'
#
loop_
_entity.id
_entity.type
_entity.pdbx_description
1 polymer ?
#
loop_
_entity_poly.entity_id
_entity_poly.type
_entity_poly.pdbx_seq_one_letter_code
_entity_poly.pdbx_strand_id
1 'polypeptide(L)'
;MRTSSPCRTVCRTLVFAICLLQPAQRLFAADELEKQYQKTAHEILTKLRSQQIHTTGVLKFAVRIGDGPFPPTVGNLNMRLAEKLELALVLANPARETATATQVGIVRGASDVANTIKDASHLTEEGRRLLFSKSYPLAWKHQDRTEVIPDSLIVGVAQVHADLSRMDIEIMLVSKSDLKIQPLASLTVPTDLEDLIDSGESFTTRGLFDGGNVESKTENDSQDKNKEKVEGTTKVESKSTTEPANDEKLKEIAKEQALAVRKETLGKSEPQKSTTHPLADSSDAPIKFEIWYGNKLQPYEFRDGAAFVKEPAEGEQVILSVRRKSKERKRYGVLIRVNGENTLYRERTPDLKAGLWILEPDSTEFGIYGFQIDNGTRQEFRVLSDADSAKRTIDYGRDVGMISVVVFEEETKPQPIPSDDELDLAVQSQTVLPDKTAESRGQLGQSLFDQLLTQDKTRGLIVEGQKAEAAIDIVTFKRSPTPVMATSIRYYNAK
;
A
#
# COMPACT_ATOMS: atom_id res chain seq x y z
N MET A 1 70.95 -51.47 -10.73
CA MET A 1 69.91 -52.16 -11.54
C MET A 1 68.54 -51.96 -10.90
N ARG A 2 67.46 -51.99 -11.69
CA ARG A 2 66.01 -52.09 -11.34
C ARG A 2 65.60 -51.78 -9.88
N THR A 3 64.98 -50.65 -9.53
CA THR A 3 63.69 -50.04 -9.94
C THR A 3 62.42 -50.86 -9.64
N SER A 4 61.66 -50.44 -8.62
CA SER A 4 60.18 -50.56 -8.56
C SER A 4 59.64 -49.50 -7.58
N SER A 5 58.41 -49.03 -7.78
CA SER A 5 57.90 -47.77 -7.18
C SER A 5 56.70 -47.99 -6.26
N PRO A 6 56.54 -47.17 -5.19
CA PRO A 6 55.29 -47.11 -4.43
C PRO A 6 54.23 -46.31 -5.21
N CYS A 7 52.97 -46.77 -5.16
CA CYS A 7 51.84 -46.09 -5.81
C CYS A 7 51.44 -44.82 -5.03
N ARG A 8 51.22 -43.70 -5.74
CA ARG A 8 50.62 -42.47 -5.16
C ARG A 8 49.15 -42.36 -5.53
N THR A 9 48.28 -42.65 -4.57
CA THR A 9 46.83 -42.40 -4.71
C THR A 9 46.56 -40.90 -4.65
N VAL A 10 46.21 -40.29 -5.78
CA VAL A 10 45.87 -38.86 -5.85
C VAL A 10 44.41 -38.67 -5.45
N CYS A 11 44.17 -38.35 -4.18
CA CYS A 11 42.84 -37.97 -3.71
C CYS A 11 42.49 -36.56 -4.22
N ARG A 12 41.70 -36.46 -5.29
CA ARG A 12 41.15 -35.20 -5.79
C ARG A 12 39.93 -34.80 -4.95
N THR A 13 40.16 -34.04 -3.89
CA THR A 13 39.07 -33.36 -3.17
C THR A 13 38.47 -32.27 -4.05
N LEU A 14 37.35 -32.56 -4.71
CA LEU A 14 36.66 -31.61 -5.57
C LEU A 14 35.79 -30.67 -4.72
N VAL A 15 36.33 -29.51 -4.34
CA VAL A 15 35.58 -28.50 -3.60
C VAL A 15 34.60 -27.81 -4.54
N PHE A 16 33.35 -28.26 -4.55
CA PHE A 16 32.25 -27.55 -5.18
C PHE A 16 31.92 -26.30 -4.35
N ALA A 17 32.51 -25.17 -4.74
CA ALA A 17 32.09 -23.85 -4.27
C ALA A 17 30.72 -23.52 -4.87
N ILE A 18 29.65 -23.95 -4.20
CA ILE A 18 28.28 -23.55 -4.55
C ILE A 18 28.10 -22.10 -4.08
N CYS A 19 28.51 -21.15 -4.93
CA CYS A 19 28.13 -19.75 -4.78
C CYS A 19 26.61 -19.66 -4.98
N LEU A 20 25.87 -19.64 -3.87
CA LEU A 20 24.45 -19.29 -3.84
C LEU A 20 24.31 -17.80 -4.17
N LEU A 21 24.40 -17.49 -5.47
CA LEU A 21 24.01 -16.20 -6.05
C LEU A 21 22.49 -16.07 -5.93
N GLN A 22 22.02 -15.76 -4.73
CA GLN A 22 20.67 -15.23 -4.54
C GLN A 22 20.56 -13.95 -5.36
N PRO A 23 19.55 -13.81 -6.24
CA PRO A 23 19.35 -12.56 -6.97
C PRO A 23 19.02 -11.47 -5.94
N ALA A 24 19.87 -10.46 -5.84
CA ALA A 24 19.60 -9.30 -4.99
C ALA A 24 18.29 -8.65 -5.45
N GLN A 25 17.22 -8.85 -4.66
CA GLN A 25 15.92 -8.26 -4.92
C GLN A 25 16.05 -6.75 -4.73
N ARG A 26 15.64 -5.97 -5.73
CA ARG A 26 15.72 -4.50 -5.62
C ARG A 26 14.81 -4.03 -4.49
N LEU A 27 15.36 -3.16 -3.67
CA LEU A 27 14.65 -2.39 -2.67
C LEU A 27 14.55 -0.96 -3.18
N PHE A 28 13.41 -0.32 -2.93
CA PHE A 28 13.02 0.93 -3.56
C PHE A 28 13.53 2.14 -2.76
N ALA A 29 14.07 3.14 -3.45
CA ALA A 29 14.36 4.44 -2.86
C ALA A 29 13.09 5.00 -2.20
N ALA A 30 13.18 5.41 -0.94
CA ALA A 30 11.99 5.84 -0.20
C ALA A 30 11.34 7.07 -0.84
N ASP A 31 10.01 7.08 -0.78
CA ASP A 31 9.20 8.18 -1.29
C ASP A 31 9.50 9.51 -0.56
N GLU A 32 9.16 10.63 -1.20
CA GLU A 32 9.41 11.95 -0.65
C GLU A 32 8.67 12.21 0.67
N LEU A 33 7.50 11.58 0.87
CA LEU A 33 6.79 11.58 2.15
C LEU A 33 7.64 11.04 3.30
N GLU A 34 8.34 9.92 3.10
CA GLU A 34 9.18 9.29 4.12
C GLU A 34 10.37 10.17 4.48
N LYS A 35 11.02 10.80 3.48
CA LYS A 35 12.12 11.74 3.70
C LYS A 35 11.67 12.97 4.50
N GLN A 36 10.54 13.57 4.14
CA GLN A 36 9.99 14.72 4.88
C GLN A 36 9.53 14.33 6.29
N TYR A 37 8.95 13.15 6.48
CA TYR A 37 8.59 12.62 7.81
C TYR A 37 9.83 12.33 8.68
N GLN A 38 10.89 11.74 8.14
CA GLN A 38 12.14 11.50 8.88
C GLN A 38 12.75 12.82 9.39
N LYS A 39 12.78 13.85 8.55
CA LYS A 39 13.20 15.21 8.96
C LYS A 39 12.26 15.79 10.02
N THR A 40 10.96 15.80 9.75
CA THR A 40 9.94 16.41 10.62
C THR A 40 9.84 15.71 11.98
N ALA A 41 10.09 14.40 12.06
CA ALA A 41 10.13 13.65 13.32
C ALA A 41 11.21 14.17 14.28
N HIS A 42 12.37 14.60 13.78
CA HIS A 42 13.41 15.23 14.62
C HIS A 42 12.96 16.59 15.18
N GLU A 43 12.27 17.39 14.35
CA GLU A 43 11.69 18.68 14.77
C GLU A 43 10.58 18.48 15.82
N ILE A 44 9.69 17.50 15.60
CA ILE A 44 8.63 17.10 16.54
C ILE A 44 9.24 16.67 17.87
N LEU A 45 10.15 15.68 17.89
CA LEU A 45 10.75 15.18 19.13
C LEU A 45 11.51 16.28 19.90
N THR A 46 12.06 17.27 19.20
CA THR A 46 12.69 18.44 19.83
C THR A 46 11.65 19.34 20.51
N LYS A 47 10.50 19.59 19.86
CA LYS A 47 9.38 20.37 20.44
C LYS A 47 8.73 19.64 21.63
N LEU A 48 8.53 18.32 21.54
CA LEU A 48 7.98 17.54 22.65
C LEU A 48 8.89 17.58 23.89
N ARG A 49 10.21 17.41 23.71
CA ARG A 49 11.18 17.53 24.80
C ARG A 49 11.18 18.93 25.43
N SER A 50 11.12 20.00 24.64
CA SER A 50 11.10 21.37 25.18
C SER A 50 9.81 21.70 25.92
N GLN A 51 8.70 21.04 25.58
CA GLN A 51 7.42 21.09 26.31
C GLN A 51 7.33 20.10 27.50
N GLN A 52 8.42 19.39 27.83
CA GLN A 52 8.47 18.37 28.91
C GLN A 52 7.49 17.19 28.70
N ILE A 53 7.16 16.88 27.45
CA ILE A 53 6.30 15.74 27.11
C ILE A 53 7.15 14.47 27.10
N HIS A 54 6.81 13.52 27.98
CA HIS A 54 7.53 12.25 28.12
C HIS A 54 6.95 11.14 27.24
N THR A 55 5.67 11.22 26.89
CA THR A 55 4.96 10.20 26.09
C THR A 55 4.00 10.80 25.07
N THR A 56 3.94 10.19 23.88
CA THR A 56 3.01 10.60 22.81
C THR A 56 2.63 9.41 21.92
N GLY A 57 1.58 9.56 21.11
CA GLY A 57 1.14 8.58 20.11
C GLY A 57 0.47 9.26 18.92
N VAL A 58 0.45 8.61 17.75
CA VAL A 58 -0.06 9.21 16.51
C VAL A 58 -1.46 8.66 16.17
N LEU A 59 -2.46 9.55 16.09
CA LEU A 59 -3.82 9.20 15.67
C LEU A 59 -4.01 9.36 14.16
N LYS A 60 -4.97 8.62 13.62
CA LYS A 60 -5.36 8.68 12.20
C LYS A 60 -5.59 10.12 11.72
N PHE A 61 -5.11 10.40 10.52
CA PHE A 61 -5.18 11.74 9.94
C PHE A 61 -6.59 11.98 9.38
N ALA A 62 -7.07 13.23 9.44
CA ALA A 62 -8.23 13.66 8.68
C ALA A 62 -7.78 14.00 7.26
N VAL A 63 -8.09 13.14 6.29
CA VAL A 63 -7.72 13.30 4.87
C VAL A 63 -8.89 13.89 4.08
N ARG A 64 -8.61 14.75 3.10
CA ARG A 64 -9.53 15.10 2.02
C ARG A 64 -8.82 15.13 0.67
N ILE A 65 -9.61 15.05 -0.41
CA ILE A 65 -9.13 15.15 -1.79
C ILE A 65 -9.87 16.31 -2.47
N GLY A 66 -9.13 17.32 -2.92
CA GLY A 66 -9.66 18.62 -3.34
C GLY A 66 -10.32 19.38 -2.20
N ASP A 67 -11.23 20.30 -2.54
CA ASP A 67 -11.91 21.18 -1.58
C ASP A 67 -13.11 20.53 -0.86
N GLY A 68 -13.24 19.21 -0.95
CA GLY A 68 -14.33 18.45 -0.32
C GLY A 68 -14.32 18.51 1.21
N PRO A 69 -15.39 18.01 1.86
CA PRO A 69 -15.40 17.76 3.29
C PRO A 69 -14.37 16.67 3.63
N PHE A 70 -13.89 16.65 4.88
CA PHE A 70 -13.08 15.54 5.41
C PHE A 70 -13.99 14.33 5.69
N PRO A 71 -13.89 13.22 4.94
CA PRO A 71 -14.65 12.02 5.22
C PRO A 71 -14.06 11.28 6.45
N PRO A 72 -14.84 10.44 7.15
CA PRO A 72 -14.33 9.67 8.29
C PRO A 72 -13.23 8.65 7.90
N THR A 73 -13.14 8.31 6.60
CA THR A 73 -12.16 7.40 5.97
C THR A 73 -11.98 7.78 4.50
N VAL A 74 -10.74 7.92 4.03
CA VAL A 74 -10.35 8.13 2.62
C VAL A 74 -9.38 7.01 2.23
N GLY A 75 -9.95 5.86 1.90
CA GLY A 75 -9.19 4.63 1.67
C GLY A 75 -8.28 4.29 2.85
N ASN A 76 -7.03 3.96 2.53
CA ASN A 76 -6.00 3.58 3.48
C ASN A 76 -5.10 4.75 3.92
N LEU A 77 -5.11 5.85 3.16
CA LEU A 77 -4.19 7.00 3.30
C LEU A 77 -4.21 7.59 4.72
N ASN A 78 -5.39 7.80 5.33
CA ASN A 78 -5.54 8.35 6.69
C ASN A 78 -4.69 7.66 7.75
N MET A 79 -4.49 6.34 7.60
CA MET A 79 -3.74 5.52 8.53
C MET A 79 -2.28 5.35 8.07
N ARG A 80 -1.98 5.23 6.76
CA ARG A 80 -0.58 5.13 6.29
C ARG A 80 0.21 6.39 6.64
N LEU A 81 -0.42 7.57 6.61
CA LEU A 81 0.19 8.82 7.12
C LEU A 81 0.49 8.74 8.63
N ALA A 82 -0.44 8.24 9.45
CA ALA A 82 -0.22 8.08 10.89
C ALA A 82 0.88 7.04 11.19
N GLU A 83 0.85 5.90 10.49
CA GLU A 83 1.81 4.80 10.63
C GLU A 83 3.24 5.22 10.20
N LYS A 84 3.40 5.86 9.02
CA LYS A 84 4.71 6.36 8.55
C LYS A 84 5.26 7.41 9.52
N LEU A 85 4.41 8.27 10.11
CA LEU A 85 4.87 9.24 11.12
C LEU A 85 5.21 8.60 12.47
N GLU A 86 4.43 7.63 12.94
CA GLU A 86 4.72 6.87 14.18
C GLU A 86 6.06 6.15 14.06
N LEU A 87 6.30 5.47 12.93
CA LEU A 87 7.58 4.85 12.60
C LEU A 87 8.73 5.87 12.51
N ALA A 88 8.52 7.03 11.86
CA ALA A 88 9.55 8.08 11.81
C ALA A 88 9.92 8.61 13.22
N LEU A 89 8.95 8.74 14.13
CA LEU A 89 9.18 9.14 15.53
C LEU A 89 9.85 8.04 16.38
N VAL A 90 9.58 6.76 16.09
CA VAL A 90 10.34 5.63 16.64
C VAL A 90 11.78 5.69 16.17
N LEU A 91 12.01 5.91 14.87
CA LEU A 91 13.34 5.91 14.25
C LEU A 91 14.20 7.13 14.68
N ALA A 92 13.61 8.33 14.76
CA ALA A 92 14.28 9.58 15.14
C ALA A 92 14.50 9.76 16.66
N ASN A 93 13.98 8.86 17.51
CA ASN A 93 14.37 8.80 18.93
C ASN A 93 15.87 8.43 19.08
N PRO A 94 16.58 8.82 20.16
CA PRO A 94 17.90 8.28 20.43
C PRO A 94 17.82 6.81 20.85
N ALA A 95 18.76 5.97 20.38
CA ALA A 95 18.77 4.53 20.67
C ALA A 95 19.06 4.20 22.15
N ARG A 96 19.66 5.14 22.89
CA ARG A 96 19.92 5.10 24.34
C ARG A 96 19.72 6.50 24.90
N GLU A 97 19.24 6.62 26.12
CA GLU A 97 19.17 7.92 26.79
C GLU A 97 20.57 8.46 27.10
N THR A 98 20.72 9.78 27.01
CA THR A 98 21.91 10.51 27.44
C THR A 98 21.51 11.78 28.20
N ALA A 99 22.46 12.41 28.88
CA ALA A 99 22.24 13.69 29.58
C ALA A 99 21.78 14.85 28.65
N THR A 100 21.87 14.69 27.33
CA THR A 100 21.43 15.68 26.33
C THR A 100 20.30 15.17 25.41
N ALA A 101 19.95 13.89 25.48
CA ALA A 101 18.95 13.25 24.63
C ALA A 101 18.15 12.20 25.42
N THR A 102 17.09 12.65 26.08
CA THR A 102 16.07 11.77 26.66
C THR A 102 15.21 11.12 25.57
N GLN A 103 14.70 9.93 25.86
CA GLN A 103 13.68 9.31 25.01
C GLN A 103 12.32 9.96 25.23
N VAL A 104 11.51 9.99 24.17
CA VAL A 104 10.07 10.20 24.27
C VAL A 104 9.43 8.85 24.01
N GLY A 105 8.67 8.34 24.97
CA GLY A 105 7.97 7.07 24.85
C GLY A 105 6.88 7.15 23.79
N ILE A 106 7.07 6.45 22.67
CA ILE A 106 6.10 6.40 21.57
C ILE A 106 5.11 5.27 21.85
N VAL A 107 3.84 5.63 21.98
CA VAL A 107 2.69 4.71 21.92
C VAL A 107 2.63 4.10 20.53
N ARG A 108 2.36 2.79 20.47
CA ARG A 108 2.13 2.04 19.23
C ARG A 108 0.64 1.96 18.91
N GLY A 109 0.26 2.23 17.67
CA GLY A 109 -1.12 2.00 17.18
C GLY A 109 -2.16 2.81 17.95
N ALA A 110 -1.88 4.10 18.21
CA ALA A 110 -2.76 4.92 19.05
C ALA A 110 -4.20 5.01 18.46
N SER A 111 -4.32 4.99 17.14
CA SER A 111 -5.61 4.93 16.43
C SER A 111 -6.48 3.73 16.83
N ASP A 112 -5.88 2.55 16.99
CA ASP A 112 -6.61 1.30 17.20
C ASP A 112 -7.18 1.25 18.62
N VAL A 113 -6.36 1.61 19.61
CA VAL A 113 -6.81 1.77 21.00
C VAL A 113 -7.87 2.86 21.10
N ALA A 114 -7.70 4.00 20.43
CA ALA A 114 -8.69 5.07 20.39
C ALA A 114 -10.03 4.60 19.80
N ASN A 115 -10.02 3.76 18.76
CA ASN A 115 -11.22 3.19 18.15
C ASN A 115 -12.01 2.28 19.12
N THR A 116 -11.37 1.76 20.17
CA THR A 116 -12.06 1.01 21.26
C THR A 116 -12.68 1.91 22.34
N ILE A 117 -12.59 3.24 22.22
CA ILE A 117 -13.14 4.20 23.20
C ILE A 117 -14.41 4.80 22.60
N LYS A 118 -15.58 4.39 23.12
CA LYS A 118 -16.87 4.93 22.69
C LYS A 118 -16.87 6.46 22.83
N ASP A 119 -17.40 7.15 21.82
CA ASP A 119 -17.55 8.61 21.74
C ASP A 119 -16.22 9.42 21.76
N ALA A 120 -15.05 8.76 21.68
CA ALA A 120 -13.76 9.44 21.58
C ALA A 120 -13.52 10.02 20.19
N SER A 121 -12.95 11.23 20.13
CA SER A 121 -12.67 11.94 18.89
C SER A 121 -11.69 13.09 19.16
N HIS A 122 -10.75 13.36 18.24
CA HIS A 122 -9.89 14.54 18.39
C HIS A 122 -10.61 15.86 18.08
N LEU A 123 -11.82 15.81 17.50
CA LEU A 123 -12.55 16.99 17.02
C LEU A 123 -13.24 17.77 18.16
N THR A 124 -13.84 17.08 19.14
CA THR A 124 -14.54 17.70 20.30
C THR A 124 -13.66 17.69 21.55
N GLU A 125 -13.91 18.58 22.51
CA GLU A 125 -13.11 18.60 23.75
C GLU A 125 -13.41 17.39 24.64
N GLU A 126 -14.68 16.98 24.68
CA GLU A 126 -15.17 15.78 25.35
C GLU A 126 -14.53 14.53 24.75
N GLY A 127 -14.47 14.46 23.41
CA GLY A 127 -13.79 13.38 22.69
C GLY A 127 -12.28 13.36 22.97
N ARG A 128 -11.62 14.52 23.01
CA ARG A 128 -10.20 14.64 23.40
C ARG A 128 -9.96 14.20 24.84
N ARG A 129 -10.88 14.52 25.75
CA ARG A 129 -10.84 14.05 27.15
C ARG A 129 -10.96 12.53 27.25
N LEU A 130 -11.83 11.91 26.45
CA LEU A 130 -12.01 10.46 26.39
C LEU A 130 -10.77 9.74 25.84
N LEU A 131 -10.03 10.33 24.89
CA LEU A 131 -8.76 9.75 24.41
C LEU A 131 -7.72 9.58 25.54
N PHE A 132 -7.71 10.45 26.56
CA PHE A 132 -6.81 10.30 27.72
C PHE A 132 -7.40 9.47 28.88
N SER A 133 -8.47 8.69 28.63
CA SER A 133 -9.12 7.85 29.66
C SER A 133 -8.60 6.40 29.75
N LYS A 134 -7.87 5.91 28.74
CA LYS A 134 -7.27 4.56 28.71
C LYS A 134 -5.74 4.61 28.70
N SER A 135 -5.14 3.50 29.12
CA SER A 135 -3.75 3.17 28.80
C SER A 135 -3.62 2.70 27.35
N TYR A 136 -2.43 2.92 26.79
CA TYR A 136 -2.03 2.59 25.44
C TYR A 136 -0.69 1.83 25.47
N PRO A 137 -0.46 0.84 24.59
CA PRO A 137 0.79 0.11 24.53
C PRO A 137 1.92 0.99 23.98
N LEU A 138 3.12 0.87 24.55
CA LEU A 138 4.32 1.49 24.00
C LEU A 138 4.96 0.58 22.94
N ALA A 139 5.64 1.19 21.97
CA ALA A 139 6.44 0.47 20.97
C ALA A 139 7.65 -0.25 21.59
N TRP A 140 8.25 0.33 22.64
CA TRP A 140 9.27 -0.30 23.49
C TRP A 140 9.05 0.04 24.97
N LYS A 141 9.58 -0.76 25.90
CA LYS A 141 9.52 -0.45 27.33
C LYS A 141 10.20 0.88 27.63
N HIS A 142 9.48 1.80 28.27
CA HIS A 142 9.97 3.11 28.65
C HIS A 142 9.74 3.34 30.14
N GLN A 143 10.82 3.53 30.91
CA GLN A 143 10.78 3.62 32.37
C GLN A 143 10.06 2.40 33.00
N ASP A 144 10.49 1.19 32.59
CA ASP A 144 9.95 -0.13 32.95
C ASP A 144 8.46 -0.39 32.63
N ARG A 145 7.76 0.58 32.02
CA ARG A 145 6.36 0.45 31.60
C ARG A 145 6.24 -0.11 30.17
N THR A 146 5.28 -1.01 29.96
CA THR A 146 4.83 -1.46 28.63
C THR A 146 3.61 -0.68 28.12
N GLU A 147 2.87 -0.01 29.01
CA GLU A 147 1.69 0.78 28.68
C GLU A 147 1.68 2.11 29.45
N VAL A 148 1.08 3.14 28.87
CA VAL A 148 0.94 4.48 29.47
C VAL A 148 -0.41 5.12 29.10
N ILE A 149 -0.96 5.97 29.97
CA ILE A 149 -1.89 7.02 29.52
C ILE A 149 -1.01 8.15 29.00
N PRO A 150 -1.00 8.47 27.69
CA PRO A 150 -0.02 9.38 27.13
C PRO A 150 -0.21 10.82 27.62
N ASP A 151 0.88 11.60 27.66
CA ASP A 151 0.86 13.02 28.03
C ASP A 151 0.30 13.89 26.89
N SER A 152 0.41 13.40 25.65
CA SER A 152 -0.08 14.06 24.44
C SER A 152 -0.47 13.05 23.36
N LEU A 153 -1.25 13.48 22.38
CA LEU A 153 -1.54 12.73 21.16
C LEU A 153 -1.31 13.64 19.95
N ILE A 154 -0.56 13.13 18.97
CA ILE A 154 -0.37 13.80 17.68
C ILE A 154 -1.57 13.48 16.80
N VAL A 155 -2.09 14.51 16.13
CA VAL A 155 -3.20 14.42 15.18
C VAL A 155 -2.78 15.13 13.90
N GLY A 156 -3.29 14.68 12.76
CA GLY A 156 -2.93 15.25 11.47
C GLY A 156 -4.13 15.57 10.60
N VAL A 157 -3.96 16.57 9.73
CA VAL A 157 -4.86 16.91 8.64
C VAL A 157 -4.07 16.82 7.35
N ALA A 158 -4.62 16.19 6.31
CA ALA A 158 -3.98 16.11 5.01
C ALA A 158 -4.96 16.47 3.89
N GLN A 159 -4.51 17.25 2.92
CA GLN A 159 -5.25 17.64 1.73
C GLN A 159 -4.46 17.25 0.49
N VAL A 160 -4.91 16.18 -0.17
CA VAL A 160 -4.52 15.91 -1.56
C VAL A 160 -5.19 16.98 -2.43
N HIS A 161 -4.44 17.66 -3.30
CA HIS A 161 -4.98 18.75 -4.12
C HIS A 161 -5.94 18.23 -5.21
N ALA A 162 -6.79 19.12 -5.74
CA ALA A 162 -7.83 18.74 -6.71
C ALA A 162 -7.27 18.29 -8.09
N ASP A 163 -5.98 18.54 -8.33
CA ASP A 163 -5.20 18.08 -9.48
C ASP A 163 -4.41 16.79 -9.20
N LEU A 164 -4.54 16.24 -7.98
CA LEU A 164 -3.81 15.07 -7.47
C LEU A 164 -2.27 15.18 -7.59
N SER A 165 -1.68 16.38 -7.72
CA SER A 165 -0.23 16.55 -7.91
C SER A 165 0.59 16.56 -6.62
N ARG A 166 -0.04 17.00 -5.53
CA ARG A 166 0.59 17.19 -4.23
C ARG A 166 -0.38 16.97 -3.08
N MET A 167 0.19 16.74 -1.90
CA MET A 167 -0.50 16.62 -0.64
C MET A 167 0.11 17.59 0.38
N ASP A 168 -0.72 18.50 0.92
CA ASP A 168 -0.35 19.32 2.07
C ASP A 168 -0.73 18.59 3.35
N ILE A 169 0.16 18.59 4.34
CA ILE A 169 -0.01 17.89 5.62
C ILE A 169 0.28 18.85 6.77
N GLU A 170 -0.73 19.06 7.63
CA GLU A 170 -0.60 19.78 8.90
C GLU A 170 -0.57 18.76 10.05
N ILE A 171 0.49 18.82 10.86
CA ILE A 171 0.68 17.96 12.03
C ILE A 171 0.49 18.82 13.29
N MET A 172 -0.38 18.36 14.18
CA MET A 172 -0.81 19.09 15.38
C MET A 172 -0.67 18.20 16.62
N LEU A 173 -0.61 18.85 17.78
CA LEU A 173 -0.47 18.23 19.08
C LEU A 173 -1.72 18.50 19.91
N VAL A 174 -2.23 17.46 20.58
CA VAL A 174 -3.23 17.57 21.65
C VAL A 174 -2.55 17.20 22.96
N SER A 175 -2.52 18.13 23.93
CA SER A 175 -1.95 17.87 25.25
C SER A 175 -3.04 17.45 26.24
N LYS A 176 -2.75 16.47 27.09
CA LYS A 176 -3.66 15.98 28.15
C LYS A 176 -4.00 17.04 29.21
N SER A 177 -3.14 18.04 29.37
CA SER A 177 -3.24 19.09 30.39
C SER A 177 -4.18 20.24 30.03
N ASP A 178 -4.31 20.59 28.74
CA ASP A 178 -5.17 21.70 28.28
C ASP A 178 -6.25 21.29 27.27
N LEU A 179 -6.16 20.08 26.71
CA LEU A 179 -7.03 19.54 25.64
C LEU A 179 -7.11 20.44 24.40
N LYS A 180 -6.11 21.31 24.17
CA LYS A 180 -6.05 22.20 23.00
C LYS A 180 -5.26 21.56 21.87
N ILE A 181 -5.65 21.92 20.66
CA ILE A 181 -4.92 21.58 19.43
C ILE A 181 -3.88 22.68 19.21
N GLN A 182 -2.60 22.31 19.13
CA GLN A 182 -1.47 23.21 18.91
C GLN A 182 -0.73 22.81 17.61
N PRO A 183 -0.37 23.74 16.70
CA PRO A 183 0.36 23.40 15.48
C PRO A 183 1.79 22.95 15.80
N LEU A 184 2.19 21.79 15.27
CA LEU A 184 3.45 21.13 15.61
C LEU A 184 4.42 21.11 14.43
N ALA A 185 3.95 20.83 13.22
CA ALA A 185 4.69 20.95 11.96
C ALA A 185 3.74 21.06 10.75
N SER A 186 4.24 21.46 9.60
CA SER A 186 3.55 21.35 8.32
C SER A 186 4.53 21.04 7.20
N LEU A 187 4.08 20.30 6.18
CA LEU A 187 4.88 19.92 5.02
C LEU A 187 4.01 19.69 3.79
N THR A 188 4.58 19.94 2.61
CA THR A 188 3.97 19.68 1.30
C THR A 188 4.83 18.64 0.59
N VAL A 189 4.21 17.60 0.05
CA VAL A 189 4.88 16.54 -0.73
C VAL A 189 4.23 16.39 -2.10
N PRO A 190 4.96 15.98 -3.14
CA PRO A 190 4.33 15.48 -4.36
C PRO A 190 3.52 14.22 -4.04
N THR A 191 2.40 14.02 -4.71
CA THR A 191 1.58 12.81 -4.56
C THR A 191 2.16 11.69 -5.42
N ASP A 192 2.32 10.51 -4.84
CA ASP A 192 2.91 9.33 -5.48
C ASP A 192 1.85 8.26 -5.89
N LEU A 193 2.25 7.15 -6.54
CA LEU A 193 1.28 6.11 -6.95
C LEU A 193 0.72 5.31 -5.76
N GLU A 194 1.51 5.10 -4.70
CA GLU A 194 1.02 4.50 -3.45
C GLU A 194 -0.01 5.45 -2.81
N ASP A 195 0.24 6.76 -2.78
CA ASP A 195 -0.75 7.76 -2.32
C ASP A 195 -2.07 7.72 -3.10
N LEU A 196 -2.03 7.64 -4.44
CA LEU A 196 -3.24 7.58 -5.25
C LEU A 196 -4.06 6.31 -4.93
N ILE A 197 -3.39 5.15 -4.91
CA ILE A 197 -4.03 3.85 -4.60
C ILE A 197 -4.62 3.87 -3.18
N ASP A 198 -3.86 4.35 -2.19
CA ASP A 198 -4.31 4.46 -0.80
C ASP A 198 -5.43 5.48 -0.61
N SER A 199 -5.51 6.52 -1.43
CA SER A 199 -6.62 7.48 -1.42
C SER A 199 -7.92 6.91 -2.02
N GLY A 200 -7.82 5.77 -2.73
CA GLY A 200 -8.93 5.03 -3.32
C GLY A 200 -9.14 5.26 -4.83
N GLU A 201 -8.34 6.12 -5.44
CA GLU A 201 -8.40 6.44 -6.88
C GLU A 201 -8.08 5.21 -7.74
N SER A 202 -8.67 5.11 -8.94
CA SER A 202 -8.51 3.99 -9.86
C SER A 202 -8.03 4.44 -11.24
N PHE A 203 -7.02 3.77 -11.79
CA PHE A 203 -6.37 4.13 -13.05
C PHE A 203 -5.79 2.92 -13.80
N THR A 204 -5.55 3.08 -15.11
CA THR A 204 -4.59 2.28 -15.87
C THR A 204 -3.39 3.14 -16.27
N THR A 205 -2.31 2.52 -16.76
CA THR A 205 -1.18 3.26 -17.38
C THR A 205 -0.89 2.80 -18.81
N ARG A 206 -1.86 2.12 -19.45
CA ARG A 206 -1.77 1.64 -20.83
C ARG A 206 -2.22 2.73 -21.83
N GLY A 207 -2.31 2.37 -23.11
CA GLY A 207 -2.71 3.25 -24.21
C GLY A 207 -1.55 3.96 -24.93
N LEU A 208 -0.54 4.45 -24.21
CA LEU A 208 0.44 5.40 -24.80
C LEU A 208 1.72 4.77 -25.37
N PHE A 209 1.93 3.45 -25.21
CA PHE A 209 3.14 2.73 -25.66
C PHE A 209 2.88 1.65 -26.73
N ASP A 210 1.64 1.20 -26.93
CA ASP A 210 1.26 0.15 -27.89
C ASP A 210 1.14 0.68 -29.34
N GLY A 211 1.76 1.85 -29.65
CA GLY A 211 1.86 2.43 -30.99
C GLY A 211 0.56 2.96 -31.61
N GLY A 212 -0.57 2.90 -30.89
CA GLY A 212 -1.90 3.32 -31.36
C GLY A 212 -2.30 4.70 -30.85
N ASN A 213 -2.67 5.58 -31.78
CA ASN A 213 -3.09 6.97 -31.58
C ASN A 213 -4.00 7.18 -30.34
N VAL A 214 -3.47 7.79 -29.27
CA VAL A 214 -4.31 8.37 -28.21
C VAL A 214 -4.91 9.65 -28.77
N GLU A 215 -6.10 9.54 -29.37
CA GLU A 215 -6.91 10.70 -29.73
C GLU A 215 -7.38 11.40 -28.45
N SER A 216 -6.57 12.35 -27.98
CA SER A 216 -7.00 13.36 -27.04
C SER A 216 -8.17 14.11 -27.66
N LYS A 217 -9.40 13.76 -27.25
CA LYS A 217 -10.64 14.43 -27.69
C LYS A 217 -10.80 15.79 -27.03
N THR A 218 -9.86 16.67 -27.31
CA THR A 218 -10.00 18.10 -27.14
C THR A 218 -11.10 18.57 -28.10
N GLU A 219 -12.19 19.10 -27.57
CA GLU A 219 -13.30 19.61 -28.39
C GLU A 219 -12.90 20.92 -29.09
N ASN A 220 -12.15 20.82 -30.20
CA ASN A 220 -11.98 21.86 -31.21
C ASN A 220 -11.24 21.30 -32.43
N ASP A 221 -11.97 20.75 -33.40
CA ASP A 221 -11.41 20.45 -34.72
C ASP A 221 -12.41 20.81 -35.83
N SER A 222 -12.40 22.09 -36.20
CA SER A 222 -13.07 22.61 -37.39
C SER A 222 -12.02 23.01 -38.41
N GLN A 223 -11.85 22.18 -39.44
CA GLN A 223 -11.24 22.50 -40.73
C GLN A 223 -9.85 23.18 -40.69
N ASP A 224 -8.81 22.50 -41.17
CA ASP A 224 -8.57 22.58 -42.62
C ASP A 224 -7.74 21.41 -43.17
N LYS A 225 -7.59 21.35 -44.51
CA LYS A 225 -6.74 20.42 -45.23
C LYS A 225 -5.53 21.15 -45.78
N ASN A 226 -4.33 20.59 -45.58
CA ASN A 226 -3.40 20.51 -46.71
C ASN A 226 -2.38 19.38 -46.60
N LYS A 227 -1.85 18.99 -47.76
CA LYS A 227 -0.71 18.06 -47.88
C LYS A 227 0.56 18.88 -48.13
N GLU A 228 1.67 18.47 -47.55
CA GLU A 228 2.93 18.42 -48.30
C GLU A 228 3.76 17.21 -47.88
N LYS A 229 4.69 16.78 -48.73
CA LYS A 229 5.44 15.53 -48.63
C LYS A 229 6.94 15.83 -48.72
N VAL A 230 7.68 15.65 -47.62
CA VAL A 230 9.14 15.76 -47.60
C VAL A 230 9.75 14.48 -47.02
N GLU A 231 10.58 13.82 -47.81
CA GLU A 231 11.39 12.67 -47.39
C GLU A 231 12.74 13.21 -46.87
N GLY A 232 13.15 12.81 -45.66
CA GLY A 232 14.33 13.35 -44.99
C GLY A 232 14.93 12.38 -43.97
N THR A 233 15.75 11.43 -44.43
CA THR A 233 16.39 10.41 -43.60
C THR A 233 17.59 10.94 -42.82
N THR A 234 17.34 11.53 -41.65
CA THR A 234 18.41 11.92 -40.71
C THR A 234 18.67 10.81 -39.69
N LYS A 235 19.80 10.11 -39.84
CA LYS A 235 20.25 9.04 -38.92
C LYS A 235 20.83 9.66 -37.63
N VAL A 236 19.99 9.85 -36.61
CA VAL A 236 20.43 10.32 -35.29
C VAL A 236 20.97 9.14 -34.47
N GLU A 237 22.22 9.23 -34.02
CA GLU A 237 22.78 8.27 -33.07
C GLU A 237 22.31 8.60 -31.65
N SER A 238 21.40 7.78 -31.11
CA SER A 238 20.80 7.97 -29.79
C SER A 238 21.82 7.69 -28.67
N LYS A 239 22.49 8.75 -28.21
CA LYS A 239 23.41 8.68 -27.07
C LYS A 239 22.62 8.39 -25.79
N SER A 240 22.72 7.15 -25.30
CA SER A 240 22.06 6.68 -24.07
C SER A 240 22.39 7.61 -22.90
N THR A 241 21.39 8.35 -22.42
CA THR A 241 21.51 9.30 -21.32
C THR A 241 20.45 8.96 -20.28
N THR A 242 20.91 8.45 -19.12
CA THR A 242 20.20 8.13 -17.87
C THR A 242 18.68 8.25 -17.83
N GLU A 243 18.00 7.13 -17.57
CA GLU A 243 16.54 7.03 -17.36
C GLU A 243 16.15 7.39 -15.90
N PRO A 244 15.49 8.54 -15.68
CA PRO A 244 14.39 8.62 -14.70
C PRO A 244 13.07 9.07 -15.35
N ALA A 245 13.13 9.68 -16.55
CA ALA A 245 12.01 10.34 -17.21
C ALA A 245 10.84 9.43 -17.64
N ASN A 246 10.99 8.10 -17.55
CA ASN A 246 9.91 7.18 -17.86
C ASN A 246 8.93 6.99 -16.70
N ASP A 247 9.42 7.02 -15.45
CA ASP A 247 8.59 6.76 -14.27
C ASP A 247 7.79 8.02 -13.88
N GLU A 248 8.38 9.22 -13.99
CA GLU A 248 7.62 10.49 -13.87
C GLU A 248 6.49 10.58 -14.91
N LYS A 249 6.74 10.16 -16.16
CA LYS A 249 5.71 10.12 -17.20
C LYS A 249 4.59 9.14 -16.87
N LEU A 250 4.91 7.99 -16.27
CA LEU A 250 3.90 7.02 -15.83
C LEU A 250 3.10 7.53 -14.62
N LYS A 251 3.73 8.27 -13.69
CA LYS A 251 3.03 8.98 -12.60
C LYS A 251 2.01 9.98 -13.13
N GLU A 252 2.39 10.83 -14.09
CA GLU A 252 1.48 11.79 -14.71
C GLU A 252 0.34 11.11 -15.49
N ILE A 253 0.60 10.03 -16.24
CA ILE A 253 -0.46 9.26 -16.94
C ILE A 253 -1.47 8.67 -15.95
N ALA A 254 -1.01 8.05 -14.86
CA ALA A 254 -1.88 7.50 -13.82
C ALA A 254 -2.78 8.58 -13.19
N LYS A 255 -2.18 9.75 -12.91
CA LYS A 255 -2.84 10.94 -12.37
C LYS A 255 -3.86 11.55 -13.35
N GLU A 256 -3.52 11.68 -14.64
CA GLU A 256 -4.47 12.11 -15.68
C GLU A 256 -5.67 11.16 -15.78
N GLN A 257 -5.45 9.85 -15.73
CA GLN A 257 -6.54 8.86 -15.73
C GLN A 257 -7.39 8.91 -14.46
N ALA A 258 -6.78 8.96 -13.27
CA ALA A 258 -7.50 9.11 -12.00
C ALA A 258 -8.37 10.38 -12.01
N LEU A 259 -7.83 11.51 -12.48
CA LEU A 259 -8.60 12.74 -12.68
C LEU A 259 -9.76 12.57 -13.67
N ALA A 260 -9.61 11.78 -14.74
CA ALA A 260 -10.69 11.52 -15.70
C ALA A 260 -11.81 10.66 -15.06
N VAL A 261 -11.44 9.58 -14.37
CA VAL A 261 -12.37 8.70 -13.63
C VAL A 261 -13.12 9.48 -12.55
N ARG A 262 -12.40 10.31 -11.78
CA ARG A 262 -12.99 11.20 -10.77
C ARG A 262 -13.93 12.22 -11.40
N LYS A 263 -13.54 12.90 -12.50
CA LYS A 263 -14.42 13.84 -13.22
C LYS A 263 -15.69 13.18 -13.79
N GLU A 264 -15.61 11.92 -14.20
CA GLU A 264 -16.78 11.16 -14.68
C GLU A 264 -17.74 10.78 -13.53
N THR A 265 -17.27 10.67 -12.28
CA THR A 265 -18.00 10.04 -11.16
C THR A 265 -18.31 10.94 -9.96
N LEU A 266 -17.63 12.09 -9.83
CA LEU A 266 -17.72 12.99 -8.67
C LEU A 266 -19.12 13.62 -8.54
N GLY A 267 -19.67 13.59 -7.32
CA GLY A 267 -20.95 14.26 -7.01
C GLY A 267 -22.18 13.57 -7.58
N LYS A 268 -22.04 12.36 -8.12
CA LYS A 268 -23.14 11.52 -8.60
C LYS A 268 -23.55 10.55 -7.50
N SER A 269 -24.70 10.82 -6.88
CA SER A 269 -25.27 9.98 -5.81
C SER A 269 -25.83 8.64 -6.31
N GLU A 270 -26.27 8.59 -7.57
CA GLU A 270 -26.85 7.39 -8.19
C GLU A 270 -25.80 6.54 -8.91
N PRO A 271 -25.91 5.20 -8.85
CA PRO A 271 -25.09 4.28 -9.65
C PRO A 271 -25.07 4.61 -11.14
N GLN A 272 -23.89 4.87 -11.70
CA GLN A 272 -23.71 5.02 -13.14
C GLN A 272 -22.67 4.03 -13.69
N LYS A 273 -22.78 3.75 -15.00
CA LYS A 273 -21.72 3.11 -15.77
C LYS A 273 -20.66 4.17 -16.09
N SER A 274 -19.44 3.95 -15.63
CA SER A 274 -18.27 4.69 -16.09
C SER A 274 -17.81 4.12 -17.43
N THR A 275 -17.25 4.99 -18.27
CA THR A 275 -16.56 4.61 -19.51
C THR A 275 -15.04 4.53 -19.33
N THR A 276 -14.49 5.24 -18.35
CA THR A 276 -13.04 5.42 -18.11
C THR A 276 -12.46 4.48 -17.04
N HIS A 277 -13.22 4.13 -16.00
CA HIS A 277 -12.75 3.37 -14.84
C HIS A 277 -12.18 2.00 -15.24
N PRO A 278 -11.08 1.50 -14.65
CA PRO A 278 -10.41 0.25 -15.08
C PRO A 278 -11.30 -0.99 -15.17
N LEU A 279 -12.32 -1.09 -14.31
CA LEU A 279 -13.31 -2.18 -14.30
C LEU A 279 -14.47 -2.02 -15.31
N ALA A 280 -14.52 -0.93 -16.08
CA ALA A 280 -15.51 -0.74 -17.12
C ALA A 280 -15.27 -1.67 -18.32
N ASP A 281 -16.34 -2.17 -18.94
CA ASP A 281 -16.23 -3.00 -20.14
C ASP A 281 -15.52 -2.25 -21.30
N SER A 282 -15.58 -0.91 -21.33
CA SER A 282 -14.90 -0.03 -22.31
C SER A 282 -13.43 0.30 -22.01
N SER A 283 -12.91 0.07 -20.80
CA SER A 283 -11.53 0.40 -20.44
C SER A 283 -10.49 -0.42 -21.24
N ASP A 284 -9.28 0.11 -21.43
CA ASP A 284 -8.13 -0.58 -22.03
C ASP A 284 -7.36 -1.51 -21.06
N ALA A 285 -7.87 -1.68 -19.84
CA ALA A 285 -7.31 -2.53 -18.80
C ALA A 285 -6.84 -3.92 -19.29
N PRO A 286 -5.70 -4.43 -18.79
CA PRO A 286 -5.11 -5.70 -19.24
C PRO A 286 -6.00 -6.92 -18.96
N ILE A 287 -6.78 -6.85 -17.89
CA ILE A 287 -7.67 -7.88 -17.39
C ILE A 287 -9.09 -7.34 -17.24
N LYS A 288 -10.06 -8.24 -17.20
CA LYS A 288 -11.37 -8.01 -16.58
C LYS A 288 -11.39 -8.75 -15.25
N PHE A 289 -11.67 -8.03 -14.16
CA PHE A 289 -11.90 -8.62 -12.85
C PHE A 289 -13.42 -8.76 -12.64
N GLU A 290 -13.87 -9.91 -12.14
CA GLU A 290 -15.30 -10.23 -11.98
C GLU A 290 -15.56 -10.80 -10.58
N ILE A 291 -16.48 -10.21 -9.83
CA ILE A 291 -16.94 -10.69 -8.53
C ILE A 291 -18.22 -11.51 -8.72
N TRP A 292 -18.21 -12.75 -8.24
CA TRP A 292 -19.35 -13.66 -8.29
C TRP A 292 -19.80 -14.02 -6.88
N TYR A 293 -21.11 -13.97 -6.64
CA TYR A 293 -21.75 -14.49 -5.43
C TYR A 293 -22.69 -15.64 -5.81
N GLY A 294 -22.44 -16.82 -5.25
CA GLY A 294 -22.91 -18.08 -5.81
C GLY A 294 -22.58 -18.13 -7.32
N ASN A 295 -23.60 -18.45 -8.13
CA ASN A 295 -23.49 -18.48 -9.59
C ASN A 295 -23.87 -17.15 -10.27
N LYS A 296 -23.85 -16.01 -9.54
CA LYS A 296 -24.28 -14.70 -10.05
C LYS A 296 -23.13 -13.69 -10.07
N LEU A 297 -22.76 -13.25 -11.27
CA LEU A 297 -21.90 -12.09 -11.51
C LEU A 297 -22.55 -10.83 -10.92
N GLN A 298 -21.80 -10.07 -10.13
CA GLN A 298 -22.24 -8.78 -9.61
C GLN A 298 -21.90 -7.66 -10.60
N PRO A 299 -22.84 -6.74 -10.90
CA PRO A 299 -22.54 -5.55 -11.67
C PRO A 299 -21.73 -4.56 -10.84
N TYR A 300 -20.83 -3.82 -11.48
CA TYR A 300 -20.15 -2.69 -10.86
C TYR A 300 -20.99 -1.41 -10.96
N GLU A 301 -21.01 -0.66 -9.86
CA GLU A 301 -21.58 0.68 -9.75
C GLU A 301 -20.43 1.67 -9.48
N PHE A 302 -20.34 2.78 -10.20
CA PHE A 302 -19.22 3.73 -10.05
C PHE A 302 -19.69 5.09 -9.52
N ARG A 303 -19.01 5.61 -8.48
CA ARG A 303 -19.24 6.93 -7.87
C ARG A 303 -17.98 7.38 -7.12
N ASP A 304 -17.72 8.69 -7.11
CA ASP A 304 -16.63 9.34 -6.37
C ASP A 304 -15.25 8.62 -6.49
N GLY A 305 -14.86 8.26 -7.73
CA GLY A 305 -13.58 7.62 -8.06
C GLY A 305 -13.50 6.10 -7.87
N ALA A 306 -14.43 5.50 -7.12
CA ALA A 306 -14.38 4.09 -6.71
C ALA A 306 -15.46 3.22 -7.35
N ALA A 307 -15.18 1.91 -7.42
CA ALA A 307 -16.17 0.90 -7.77
C ALA A 307 -16.89 0.36 -6.53
N PHE A 308 -18.15 -0.03 -6.73
CA PHE A 308 -18.99 -0.67 -5.73
C PHE A 308 -19.63 -1.92 -6.32
N VAL A 309 -19.89 -2.92 -5.48
CA VAL A 309 -20.79 -4.04 -5.75
C VAL A 309 -21.79 -4.16 -4.61
N LYS A 310 -22.84 -4.96 -4.82
CA LYS A 310 -23.80 -5.31 -3.75
C LYS A 310 -23.07 -6.02 -2.59
N GLU A 311 -23.62 -5.94 -1.39
CA GLU A 311 -23.21 -6.77 -0.25
C GLU A 311 -23.65 -8.25 -0.45
N PRO A 312 -22.74 -9.24 -0.25
CA PRO A 312 -23.08 -10.66 -0.30
C PRO A 312 -23.88 -11.10 0.93
N ALA A 313 -24.73 -12.11 0.81
CA ALA A 313 -25.51 -12.65 1.93
C ALA A 313 -24.69 -13.62 2.81
N GLU A 314 -25.09 -13.81 4.07
CA GLU A 314 -24.46 -14.80 4.95
C GLU A 314 -24.49 -16.20 4.32
N GLY A 315 -23.34 -16.87 4.29
CA GLY A 315 -23.18 -18.19 3.68
C GLY A 315 -23.19 -18.20 2.14
N GLU A 316 -23.34 -17.06 1.47
CA GLU A 316 -23.21 -16.98 0.02
C GLU A 316 -21.74 -17.20 -0.40
N GLN A 317 -21.51 -18.11 -1.35
CA GLN A 317 -20.15 -18.41 -1.84
C GLN A 317 -19.60 -17.21 -2.60
N VAL A 318 -18.37 -16.77 -2.29
CA VAL A 318 -17.68 -15.70 -3.03
C VAL A 318 -16.63 -16.31 -3.96
N ILE A 319 -16.58 -15.85 -5.21
CA ILE A 319 -15.51 -16.18 -6.16
C ILE A 319 -15.02 -14.90 -6.82
N LEU A 320 -13.70 -14.69 -6.83
CA LEU A 320 -13.04 -13.57 -7.48
C LEU A 320 -12.36 -14.10 -8.75
N SER A 321 -12.79 -13.64 -9.92
CA SER A 321 -12.32 -14.16 -11.22
C SER A 321 -11.48 -13.13 -11.96
N VAL A 322 -10.34 -13.56 -12.50
CA VAL A 322 -9.45 -12.78 -13.36
C VAL A 322 -9.52 -13.35 -14.76
N ARG A 323 -9.95 -12.55 -15.74
CA ARG A 323 -9.98 -12.91 -17.17
C ARG A 323 -9.09 -11.98 -17.98
N ARG A 324 -8.33 -12.52 -18.93
CA ARG A 324 -7.50 -11.74 -19.88
C ARG A 324 -8.40 -10.88 -20.78
N LYS A 325 -8.17 -9.56 -20.81
CA LYS A 325 -8.89 -8.62 -21.67
C LYS A 325 -8.01 -8.11 -22.82
N SER A 326 -6.72 -7.89 -22.56
CA SER A 326 -5.76 -7.51 -23.59
C SER A 326 -5.55 -8.62 -24.63
N LYS A 327 -5.44 -8.21 -25.90
CA LYS A 327 -5.00 -9.08 -27.01
C LYS A 327 -3.53 -9.44 -26.91
N GLU A 328 -2.74 -8.66 -26.18
CA GLU A 328 -1.33 -8.94 -25.96
C GLU A 328 -1.15 -10.15 -25.05
N ARG A 329 -0.40 -11.12 -25.53
CA ARG A 329 -0.02 -12.35 -24.81
C ARG A 329 1.15 -12.09 -23.85
N LYS A 330 1.14 -10.93 -23.18
CA LYS A 330 2.04 -10.59 -22.08
C LYS A 330 1.66 -11.36 -20.81
N ARG A 331 2.64 -11.62 -19.96
CA ARG A 331 2.47 -12.21 -18.63
C ARG A 331 2.13 -11.11 -17.63
N TYR A 332 1.14 -11.34 -16.78
CA TYR A 332 0.72 -10.37 -15.76
C TYR A 332 0.78 -10.97 -14.36
N GLY A 333 1.33 -10.23 -13.41
CA GLY A 333 1.24 -10.53 -11.99
C GLY A 333 0.10 -9.73 -11.38
N VAL A 334 -0.83 -10.40 -10.71
CA VAL A 334 -2.08 -9.83 -10.22
C VAL A 334 -2.14 -9.97 -8.70
N LEU A 335 -2.06 -8.83 -8.01
CA LEU A 335 -2.25 -8.72 -6.57
C LEU A 335 -3.73 -8.50 -6.30
N ILE A 336 -4.35 -9.36 -5.50
CA ILE A 336 -5.76 -9.26 -5.10
C ILE A 336 -5.82 -9.38 -3.59
N ARG A 337 -6.24 -8.31 -2.92
CA ARG A 337 -6.49 -8.31 -1.48
C ARG A 337 -7.98 -8.29 -1.19
N VAL A 338 -8.37 -8.97 -0.12
CA VAL A 338 -9.71 -8.90 0.47
C VAL A 338 -9.53 -8.36 1.88
N ASN A 339 -10.12 -7.20 2.16
CA ASN A 339 -9.97 -6.47 3.41
C ASN A 339 -8.49 -6.26 3.83
N GLY A 340 -7.64 -5.85 2.89
CA GLY A 340 -6.22 -5.58 3.16
C GLY A 340 -5.34 -6.83 3.30
N GLU A 341 -5.90 -8.04 3.26
CA GLU A 341 -5.15 -9.30 3.29
C GLU A 341 -5.02 -9.87 1.87
N ASN A 342 -3.79 -10.18 1.44
CA ASN A 342 -3.53 -10.80 0.15
C ASN A 342 -4.21 -12.18 0.04
N THR A 343 -4.82 -12.47 -1.10
CA THR A 343 -5.40 -13.80 -1.37
C THR A 343 -4.34 -14.90 -1.51
N LEU A 344 -3.07 -14.53 -1.69
CA LEU A 344 -1.91 -15.39 -1.43
C LEU A 344 -1.35 -15.13 -0.02
N TYR A 345 -1.24 -16.19 0.78
CA TYR A 345 -0.66 -16.28 2.12
C TYR A 345 -1.27 -15.34 3.20
N ARG A 346 -2.17 -14.42 2.83
CA ARG A 346 -2.77 -13.39 3.71
C ARG A 346 -1.82 -12.31 4.19
N GLU A 347 -0.77 -12.08 3.41
CA GLU A 347 0.19 -10.98 3.58
C GLU A 347 -0.54 -9.62 3.64
N ARG A 348 -0.07 -8.72 4.51
CA ARG A 348 -0.39 -7.28 4.46
C ARG A 348 0.82 -6.43 4.05
N THR A 349 1.80 -7.04 3.37
CA THR A 349 3.01 -6.35 2.89
C THR A 349 2.70 -5.39 1.74
N PRO A 350 3.53 -4.35 1.50
CA PRO A 350 3.35 -3.43 0.37
C PRO A 350 3.34 -4.12 -1.00
N ASP A 351 2.65 -3.53 -1.99
CA ASP A 351 2.29 -4.14 -3.27
C ASP A 351 3.48 -4.65 -4.10
N LEU A 352 4.65 -4.04 -3.92
CA LEU A 352 5.89 -4.40 -4.60
C LEU A 352 6.64 -5.57 -3.93
N LYS A 353 6.23 -5.96 -2.71
CA LYS A 353 6.80 -7.05 -1.91
C LYS A 353 5.84 -8.26 -1.84
N ALA A 354 4.52 -8.05 -1.83
CA ALA A 354 3.49 -9.10 -1.77
C ALA A 354 3.52 -10.13 -2.92
N GLY A 355 3.12 -11.36 -2.68
CA GLY A 355 2.95 -12.43 -3.67
C GLY A 355 1.86 -12.13 -4.71
N LEU A 356 2.05 -12.59 -5.94
CA LEU A 356 1.18 -12.28 -7.10
C LEU A 356 0.60 -13.56 -7.72
N TRP A 357 -0.68 -13.56 -8.07
CA TRP A 357 -1.26 -14.57 -8.95
C TRP A 357 -0.80 -14.30 -10.38
N ILE A 358 -0.27 -15.31 -11.08
CA ILE A 358 0.31 -15.10 -12.42
C ILE A 358 -0.68 -15.51 -13.51
N LEU A 359 -1.09 -14.54 -14.34
CA LEU A 359 -1.85 -14.77 -15.55
C LEU A 359 -0.88 -15.03 -16.70
N GLU A 360 -0.59 -16.31 -16.94
CA GLU A 360 0.32 -16.76 -18.00
C GLU A 360 -0.16 -16.36 -19.41
N PRO A 361 0.75 -16.19 -20.40
CA PRO A 361 0.41 -15.77 -21.76
C PRO A 361 -0.74 -16.53 -22.42
N ASP A 362 -0.73 -17.86 -22.32
CA ASP A 362 -1.73 -18.76 -22.90
C ASP A 362 -3.07 -18.73 -22.13
N SER A 363 -2.99 -18.63 -20.81
CA SER A 363 -4.11 -18.61 -19.87
C SER A 363 -5.09 -17.48 -20.16
N THR A 364 -6.38 -17.86 -20.24
CA THR A 364 -7.50 -16.95 -20.51
C THR A 364 -8.15 -16.44 -19.24
N GLU A 365 -8.24 -17.26 -18.19
CA GLU A 365 -8.84 -16.89 -16.91
C GLU A 365 -8.40 -17.81 -15.76
N PHE A 366 -8.54 -17.33 -14.51
CA PHE A 366 -8.50 -18.15 -13.30
C PHE A 366 -9.45 -17.59 -12.23
N GLY A 367 -9.84 -18.44 -11.28
CA GLY A 367 -10.74 -18.09 -10.17
C GLY A 367 -10.07 -18.30 -8.80
N ILE A 368 -10.29 -17.36 -7.90
CA ILE A 368 -9.87 -17.40 -6.49
C ILE A 368 -11.13 -17.58 -5.63
N TYR A 369 -11.12 -18.63 -4.81
CA TYR A 369 -12.27 -19.09 -4.02
C TYR A 369 -12.03 -18.94 -2.50
N GLY A 370 -10.96 -18.27 -2.11
CA GLY A 370 -10.47 -18.19 -0.73
C GLY A 370 -9.07 -17.62 -0.63
N PHE A 371 -8.55 -17.57 0.59
CA PHE A 371 -7.16 -17.26 0.87
C PHE A 371 -6.32 -18.53 0.76
N GLN A 372 -5.32 -18.54 -0.10
CA GLN A 372 -4.28 -19.56 -0.10
C GLN A 372 -3.42 -19.38 1.15
N ILE A 373 -3.13 -20.46 1.90
CA ILE A 373 -2.38 -20.39 3.18
C ILE A 373 -0.99 -21.00 3.04
N ASP A 374 -0.86 -22.00 2.17
CA ASP A 374 0.39 -22.66 1.80
C ASP A 374 0.22 -23.24 0.38
N ASN A 375 1.25 -23.88 -0.18
CA ASN A 375 1.23 -24.34 -1.58
C ASN A 375 0.16 -25.42 -1.88
N GLY A 376 -0.47 -26.02 -0.86
CA GLY A 376 -1.47 -27.09 -0.99
C GLY A 376 -2.82 -26.82 -0.32
N THR A 377 -2.94 -25.76 0.49
CA THR A 377 -4.12 -25.50 1.33
C THR A 377 -4.71 -24.11 1.10
N ARG A 378 -6.02 -24.05 0.87
CA ARG A 378 -6.82 -22.82 0.85
C ARG A 378 -7.79 -22.78 2.04
N GLN A 379 -8.01 -21.61 2.62
CA GLN A 379 -9.19 -21.32 3.43
C GLN A 379 -10.23 -20.61 2.54
N GLU A 380 -11.36 -21.27 2.28
CA GLU A 380 -12.39 -20.75 1.38
C GLU A 380 -13.00 -19.44 1.89
N PHE A 381 -13.48 -18.56 1.00
CA PHE A 381 -14.14 -17.33 1.44
C PHE A 381 -15.47 -17.64 2.12
N ARG A 382 -15.67 -17.09 3.32
CA ARG A 382 -16.94 -17.15 4.05
C ARG A 382 -17.48 -15.76 4.37
N VAL A 383 -18.74 -15.52 4.04
CA VAL A 383 -19.49 -14.34 4.51
C VAL A 383 -19.96 -14.57 5.96
N LEU A 384 -19.86 -13.54 6.80
CA LEU A 384 -20.37 -13.53 8.18
C LEU A 384 -21.79 -12.93 8.24
N SER A 385 -22.53 -13.22 9.32
CA SER A 385 -23.77 -12.51 9.66
C SER A 385 -23.51 -11.00 9.85
N ASP A 386 -24.50 -10.13 9.61
CA ASP A 386 -24.42 -8.68 9.90
C ASP A 386 -23.87 -8.42 11.32
N ALA A 387 -24.35 -9.20 12.30
CA ALA A 387 -23.99 -9.05 13.70
C ALA A 387 -22.55 -9.48 14.02
N ASP A 388 -21.97 -10.42 13.28
CA ASP A 388 -20.57 -10.84 13.44
C ASP A 388 -19.62 -9.99 12.60
N SER A 389 -20.06 -9.54 11.42
CA SER A 389 -19.40 -8.51 10.60
C SER A 389 -19.23 -7.22 11.39
N ALA A 390 -20.27 -6.74 12.08
CA ALA A 390 -20.22 -5.55 12.92
C ALA A 390 -19.21 -5.68 14.08
N LYS A 391 -19.18 -6.82 14.78
CA LYS A 391 -18.19 -7.09 15.86
C LYS A 391 -16.75 -7.04 15.34
N ARG A 392 -16.51 -7.63 14.17
CA ARG A 392 -15.18 -7.75 13.55
C ARG A 392 -14.82 -6.63 12.57
N THR A 393 -15.66 -5.60 12.43
CA THR A 393 -15.35 -4.38 11.66
C THR A 393 -14.11 -3.69 12.24
N ILE A 394 -13.89 -3.82 13.56
CA ILE A 394 -12.70 -3.31 14.27
C ILE A 394 -11.42 -4.06 13.81
N ASP A 395 -11.48 -5.38 13.61
CA ASP A 395 -10.31 -6.24 13.30
C ASP A 395 -9.61 -5.87 11.97
N TYR A 396 -10.31 -5.18 11.07
CA TYR A 396 -9.78 -4.69 9.79
C TYR A 396 -9.58 -3.17 9.71
N GLY A 397 -10.17 -2.40 10.61
CA GLY A 397 -10.08 -0.94 10.60
C GLY A 397 -10.50 -0.31 9.26
N ARG A 398 -9.51 0.13 8.46
CA ARG A 398 -9.68 0.92 7.23
C ARG A 398 -10.07 0.09 6.00
N ASP A 399 -9.52 -1.12 5.88
CA ASP A 399 -9.71 -1.98 4.71
C ASP A 399 -11.06 -2.73 4.73
N VAL A 400 -11.86 -2.56 5.78
CA VAL A 400 -13.12 -3.29 5.96
C VAL A 400 -14.09 -3.05 4.80
N GLY A 401 -14.51 -4.15 4.15
CA GLY A 401 -15.40 -4.08 2.99
C GLY A 401 -14.72 -3.72 1.66
N MET A 402 -13.38 -3.70 1.61
CA MET A 402 -12.60 -3.46 0.41
C MET A 402 -12.16 -4.76 -0.27
N ILE A 403 -12.16 -4.75 -1.60
CA ILE A 403 -11.32 -5.60 -2.45
C ILE A 403 -10.44 -4.66 -3.27
N SER A 404 -9.12 -4.86 -3.25
CA SER A 404 -8.19 -4.09 -4.09
C SER A 404 -7.48 -5.01 -5.08
N VAL A 405 -7.32 -4.51 -6.31
CA VAL A 405 -6.73 -5.26 -7.42
C VAL A 405 -5.67 -4.40 -8.10
N VAL A 406 -4.43 -4.89 -8.11
CA VAL A 406 -3.28 -4.20 -8.71
C VAL A 406 -2.55 -5.17 -9.64
N VAL A 407 -2.23 -4.71 -10.85
CA VAL A 407 -1.70 -5.54 -11.94
C VAL A 407 -0.35 -5.01 -12.41
N PHE A 408 0.63 -5.89 -12.52
CA PHE A 408 1.98 -5.61 -13.00
C PHE A 408 2.27 -6.38 -14.30
N GLU A 409 2.91 -5.74 -15.29
CA GLU A 409 3.56 -6.46 -16.39
C GLU A 409 4.93 -7.00 -15.91
N GLU A 410 5.50 -7.97 -16.65
CA GLU A 410 6.83 -8.53 -16.36
C GLU A 410 7.96 -7.65 -16.91
N GLU A 411 9.03 -7.45 -16.13
CA GLU A 411 10.25 -6.75 -16.56
C GLU A 411 10.95 -7.51 -17.71
N THR A 412 10.82 -6.98 -18.92
CA THR A 412 11.57 -7.46 -20.11
C THR A 412 12.99 -6.90 -20.20
N LYS A 413 13.39 -5.98 -19.31
CA LYS A 413 14.71 -5.34 -19.28
C LYS A 413 15.28 -5.28 -17.85
N PRO A 414 16.59 -5.46 -17.64
CA PRO A 414 17.22 -5.25 -16.34
C PRO A 414 17.50 -3.76 -16.08
N GLN A 415 16.67 -3.09 -15.27
CA GLN A 415 17.02 -1.81 -14.64
C GLN A 415 18.25 -1.95 -13.70
N PRO A 416 18.91 -0.84 -13.28
CA PRO A 416 20.12 -0.83 -12.44
C PRO A 416 20.02 -1.49 -11.05
N ILE A 417 21.10 -1.40 -10.29
CA ILE A 417 21.25 -1.85 -8.88
C ILE A 417 21.24 -0.59 -7.99
N PRO A 418 20.48 -0.56 -6.87
CA PRO A 418 20.45 0.58 -5.94
C PRO A 418 21.74 0.71 -5.11
N SER A 419 21.89 1.87 -4.48
CA SER A 419 22.97 2.26 -3.56
C SER A 419 22.64 1.98 -2.09
N ASP A 420 23.66 2.02 -1.22
CA ASP A 420 23.51 1.68 0.21
C ASP A 420 22.51 2.61 0.94
N ASP A 421 22.50 3.92 0.62
CA ASP A 421 21.54 4.89 1.19
C ASP A 421 20.08 4.55 0.81
N GLU A 422 19.85 3.94 -0.35
CA GLU A 422 18.52 3.50 -0.80
C GLU A 422 18.07 2.21 -0.09
N LEU A 423 19.00 1.37 0.38
CA LEU A 423 18.69 0.17 1.18
C LEU A 423 18.20 0.55 2.58
N ASP A 424 18.88 1.48 3.27
CA ASP A 424 18.47 1.99 4.59
C ASP A 424 17.14 2.76 4.55
N LEU A 425 16.85 3.41 3.41
CA LEU A 425 15.55 4.03 3.14
C LEU A 425 14.44 2.98 2.93
N ALA A 426 14.70 1.91 2.18
CA ALA A 426 13.69 0.90 1.87
C ALA A 426 13.21 0.05 3.06
N VAL A 427 13.91 0.09 4.19
CA VAL A 427 13.46 -0.46 5.48
C VAL A 427 12.29 0.36 6.05
N GLN A 428 12.21 1.66 5.75
CA GLN A 428 11.21 2.59 6.27
C GLN A 428 9.85 2.43 5.56
N SER A 429 9.85 1.88 4.34
CA SER A 429 8.65 1.61 3.52
C SER A 429 7.67 0.56 4.08
N GLN A 430 7.94 -0.06 5.24
CA GLN A 430 7.01 -0.96 5.92
C GLN A 430 6.49 -0.33 7.21
N THR A 431 5.24 0.12 7.17
CA THR A 431 4.57 0.93 8.20
C THR A 431 4.27 0.23 9.52
N VAL A 432 4.41 -1.09 9.61
CA VAL A 432 3.84 -1.89 10.71
C VAL A 432 4.90 -2.19 11.77
N LEU A 433 4.77 -1.55 12.94
CA LEU A 433 5.54 -1.90 14.14
C LEU A 433 5.14 -3.30 14.68
N PRO A 434 6.05 -4.09 15.25
CA PRO A 434 5.74 -5.41 15.83
C PRO A 434 4.69 -5.34 16.94
N ASP A 435 3.79 -6.34 16.98
CA ASP A 435 2.79 -6.56 18.04
C ASP A 435 3.39 -6.69 19.45
N LYS A 436 4.66 -7.10 19.55
CA LYS A 436 5.37 -7.29 20.82
C LYS A 436 6.18 -6.04 21.14
N THR A 437 5.82 -5.38 22.24
CA THR A 437 6.63 -4.29 22.82
C THR A 437 8.03 -4.80 23.16
N ALA A 438 9.06 -4.22 22.55
CA ALA A 438 10.45 -4.63 22.79
C ALA A 438 10.95 -4.16 24.18
N GLU A 439 11.96 -4.82 24.76
CA GLU A 439 12.53 -4.39 26.05
C GLU A 439 13.30 -3.05 25.94
N SER A 440 13.63 -2.61 24.73
CA SER A 440 14.27 -1.32 24.46
C SER A 440 14.10 -0.91 22.99
N ARG A 441 14.24 0.39 22.67
CA ARG A 441 14.23 0.87 21.28
C ARG A 441 15.35 0.24 20.43
N GLY A 442 16.48 -0.12 21.04
CA GLY A 442 17.57 -0.84 20.36
C GLY A 442 17.11 -2.22 19.87
N GLN A 443 16.46 -2.99 20.74
CA GLN A 443 15.82 -4.25 20.34
C GLN A 443 14.67 -4.04 19.37
N LEU A 444 13.88 -2.96 19.49
CA LEU A 444 12.80 -2.67 18.54
C LEU A 444 13.35 -2.54 17.11
N GLY A 445 14.43 -1.77 16.94
CA GLY A 445 15.11 -1.64 15.64
C GLY A 445 15.60 -2.97 15.07
N GLN A 446 16.18 -3.84 15.91
CA GLN A 446 16.56 -5.19 15.48
C GLN A 446 15.34 -6.06 15.15
N SER A 447 14.26 -6.01 15.95
CA SER A 447 13.05 -6.79 15.69
C SER A 447 12.31 -6.33 14.43
N LEU A 448 12.36 -5.03 14.09
CA LEU A 448 11.87 -4.52 12.81
C LEU A 448 12.67 -5.13 11.65
N PHE A 449 14.00 -5.16 11.76
CA PHE A 449 14.88 -5.78 10.78
C PHE A 449 14.63 -7.30 10.62
N ASP A 450 14.49 -8.03 11.73
CA ASP A 450 14.17 -9.47 11.72
C ASP A 450 12.74 -9.74 11.18
N GLN A 451 11.80 -8.81 11.40
CA GLN A 451 10.43 -8.87 10.88
C GLN A 451 10.34 -8.56 9.38
N LEU A 452 11.35 -7.94 8.76
CA LEU A 452 11.48 -7.89 7.28
C LEU A 452 11.61 -9.30 6.68
N LEU A 453 12.09 -10.28 7.48
CA LEU A 453 12.36 -11.65 7.04
C LEU A 453 11.20 -12.61 7.32
N THR A 454 10.24 -12.24 8.18
CA THR A 454 9.07 -13.08 8.53
C THR A 454 7.84 -12.25 8.94
N GLN A 455 6.73 -12.33 8.19
CA GLN A 455 5.42 -11.83 8.61
C GLN A 455 4.29 -12.77 8.19
N ASP A 456 3.41 -13.13 9.14
CA ASP A 456 2.19 -13.92 8.89
C ASP A 456 1.26 -13.92 10.13
N LYS A 457 0.09 -13.24 10.07
CA LYS A 457 -1.18 -13.47 10.85
C LYS A 457 -2.25 -12.38 10.65
N THR A 458 -3.51 -12.73 10.95
CA THR A 458 -4.69 -12.29 10.17
C THR A 458 -6.06 -12.30 10.89
N ARG A 459 -7.03 -11.51 10.37
CA ARG A 459 -8.53 -11.56 10.41
C ARG A 459 -9.16 -10.20 10.02
N GLY A 460 -10.43 -10.08 9.60
CA GLY A 460 -11.41 -11.05 9.05
C GLY A 460 -12.84 -10.83 9.59
N LEU A 461 -14.01 -10.47 8.99
CA LEU A 461 -14.65 -10.20 7.66
C LEU A 461 -14.14 -10.89 6.36
N ILE A 462 -15.00 -11.05 5.30
CA ILE A 462 -14.96 -12.12 4.25
C ILE A 462 -13.87 -13.14 4.59
N VAL A 463 -14.22 -14.00 5.55
CA VAL A 463 -13.27 -14.64 6.45
C VAL A 463 -12.70 -15.91 5.89
N GLU A 464 -11.70 -16.43 6.61
CA GLU A 464 -11.43 -17.85 6.65
C GLU A 464 -12.70 -18.68 6.89
N GLY A 465 -13.14 -19.38 5.84
CA GLY A 465 -14.10 -20.47 5.90
C GLY A 465 -13.43 -21.80 6.24
N GLN A 466 -13.90 -22.87 5.60
CA GLN A 466 -13.31 -24.20 5.77
C GLN A 466 -11.97 -24.30 5.04
N LYS A 467 -11.10 -25.21 5.50
CA LYS A 467 -9.89 -25.58 4.77
C LYS A 467 -10.23 -26.57 3.66
N ALA A 468 -9.70 -26.34 2.46
CA ALA A 468 -9.79 -27.22 1.31
C ALA A 468 -8.39 -27.46 0.72
N GLU A 469 -8.19 -28.64 0.12
CA GLU A 469 -7.00 -28.90 -0.70
C GLU A 469 -7.08 -28.07 -1.99
N ALA A 470 -6.01 -27.35 -2.28
CA ALA A 470 -5.85 -26.49 -3.44
C ALA A 470 -4.35 -26.34 -3.73
N ALA A 471 -3.83 -27.15 -4.65
CA ALA A 471 -2.44 -27.02 -5.08
C ALA A 471 -2.26 -25.77 -5.95
N ILE A 472 -1.14 -25.06 -5.78
CA ILE A 472 -0.70 -23.97 -6.65
C ILE A 472 0.71 -24.21 -7.18
N ASP A 473 0.94 -23.88 -8.46
CA ASP A 473 2.27 -23.87 -9.06
C ASP A 473 3.00 -22.57 -8.72
N ILE A 474 4.24 -22.67 -8.23
CA ILE A 474 5.11 -21.51 -8.02
C ILE A 474 5.98 -21.29 -9.26
N VAL A 475 5.93 -20.07 -9.79
CA VAL A 475 6.71 -19.64 -10.94
C VAL A 475 7.51 -18.38 -10.62
N THR A 476 8.73 -18.27 -11.15
CA THR A 476 9.50 -17.03 -11.09
C THR A 476 8.83 -15.98 -11.96
N PHE A 477 8.47 -14.83 -11.38
CA PHE A 477 7.93 -13.66 -12.10
C PHE A 477 8.66 -12.41 -11.65
N LYS A 478 9.15 -11.58 -12.59
CA LYS A 478 9.85 -10.33 -12.26
C LYS A 478 8.93 -9.14 -12.50
N ARG A 479 8.24 -8.66 -11.46
CA ARG A 479 7.27 -7.56 -11.58
C ARG A 479 7.93 -6.26 -12.07
N SER A 480 7.25 -5.55 -12.96
CA SER A 480 7.44 -4.12 -13.19
C SER A 480 7.30 -3.36 -11.86
N PRO A 481 8.11 -2.32 -11.60
CA PRO A 481 7.93 -1.46 -10.42
C PRO A 481 6.65 -0.62 -10.50
N THR A 482 6.19 -0.33 -11.72
CA THR A 482 4.98 0.47 -11.97
C THR A 482 3.82 -0.46 -12.35
N PRO A 483 2.65 -0.34 -11.70
CA PRO A 483 1.46 -1.09 -12.08
C PRO A 483 0.86 -0.58 -13.40
N VAL A 484 0.30 -1.50 -14.19
CA VAL A 484 -0.43 -1.21 -15.43
C VAL A 484 -1.92 -0.96 -15.21
N MET A 485 -2.43 -1.35 -14.03
CA MET A 485 -3.80 -1.13 -13.57
C MET A 485 -3.82 -1.19 -12.04
N ALA A 486 -4.52 -0.26 -11.41
CA ALA A 486 -4.86 -0.31 -9.99
C ALA A 486 -6.32 0.14 -9.79
N THR A 487 -7.06 -0.55 -8.93
CA THR A 487 -8.46 -0.22 -8.65
C THR A 487 -8.94 -0.75 -7.31
N SER A 488 -9.91 -0.05 -6.71
CA SER A 488 -10.53 -0.40 -5.44
C SER A 488 -12.04 -0.62 -5.58
N ILE A 489 -12.56 -1.64 -4.89
CA ILE A 489 -13.96 -2.08 -4.95
C ILE A 489 -14.51 -2.17 -3.54
N ARG A 490 -15.62 -1.46 -3.27
CA ARG A 490 -16.37 -1.55 -2.00
C ARG A 490 -17.51 -2.56 -2.13
N TYR A 491 -17.51 -3.60 -1.31
CA TYR A 491 -18.57 -4.62 -1.26
C TYR A 491 -19.39 -4.59 0.03
N TYR A 492 -18.85 -4.01 1.12
CA TYR A 492 -19.53 -3.88 2.41
C TYR A 492 -19.40 -2.44 2.91
N ASN A 493 -20.40 -1.97 3.66
CA ASN A 493 -20.43 -0.64 4.24
C ASN A 493 -20.84 -0.74 5.70
N ALA A 494 -19.92 -0.39 6.62
CA ALA A 494 -20.22 -0.35 8.04
C ALA A 494 -21.31 0.71 8.32
N LYS A 495 -22.35 0.31 9.07
CA LYS A 495 -23.52 1.12 9.44
C LYS A 495 -23.37 1.68 10.85
#